data_AF-A0A7X5BYL5-F1
#
_entry.id   AF-A0A7X5BYL5-F1
#
_cell.length_a   1.000
_cell.length_b   1.000
_cell.length_c   1.000
_cell.angle_alpha   90.00
_cell.angle_beta   90.00
_cell.angle_gamma   90.00
#
_symmetry.space_group_name_H-M   'P 1'
#
loop_
_entity.id
_entity.type
_entity.pdbx_description
1 polymer ?
#
loop_
_entity_poly.entity_id
_entity_poly.type
_entity_poly.pdbx_seq_one_letter_code
_entity_poly.pdbx_strand_id
1 'polypeptide(L)'
;MSNRSKAAVAARALPAAPSAAGAGRSTSVNRAKAVQKRSAASAGTGTAPPTGRTAASPGAAAAPARSSGGTVKSRQGSGKKRTRARKGKAPKRRYRGRKLRVQPAEGTSDLQQAVVEPQEVTDLGVRPKDAGQEHAAAVSYQLGLYEGGELLLEQETPANLLLPEISLREIIARGAEQIRAQCIPLMDVQEVFMEMEAAIAEQRPCAVVRLGDGELLTLAQGVMYDEGTIQREGEFLPYAGVNPPDLRARDQLAQAVRLAHIVGVPSSRRKHFQPLLHPVFRSHHLEMSQLRLTNSAVNYHFHQAGLLYRLLTGKRILVIGNVAPALSQTLMRCGFQVNGIISPVKGVNDVDRVMGEVRGVDFNLALVSAGIAAVILCTRIARELGKTALDFGHMADGIVRGKYIL
;
A
#
# COMPACT_ATOMS: atom_id res chain seq x y z
N MET A 1 71.36 35.30 -8.52
CA MET A 1 71.84 34.76 -9.81
C MET A 1 70.60 34.50 -10.66
N SER A 2 70.24 35.46 -11.53
CA SER A 2 70.41 35.40 -13.00
C SER A 2 69.42 34.39 -13.63
N ASN A 3 68.55 34.69 -14.59
CA ASN A 3 68.26 35.90 -15.36
C ASN A 3 66.99 35.64 -16.21
N ARG A 4 66.25 36.72 -16.51
CA ARG A 4 65.57 37.05 -17.80
C ARG A 4 64.43 36.14 -18.31
N SER A 5 63.18 36.59 -18.44
CA SER A 5 62.56 37.74 -19.16
C SER A 5 62.16 37.45 -20.61
N LYS A 6 60.92 37.89 -20.91
CA LYS A 6 60.33 38.40 -22.18
C LYS A 6 59.19 37.53 -22.72
N ALA A 7 57.93 37.96 -22.58
CA ALA A 7 57.20 39.00 -23.35
C ALA A 7 56.65 38.40 -24.66
N ALA A 8 55.33 38.14 -24.78
CA ALA A 8 54.21 39.06 -25.03
C ALA A 8 54.00 39.40 -26.52
N VAL A 9 52.92 38.85 -27.11
CA VAL A 9 52.10 39.37 -28.24
C VAL A 9 50.73 38.67 -28.06
N ALA A 10 49.61 39.26 -27.64
CA ALA A 10 48.82 40.38 -28.17
C ALA A 10 48.16 40.11 -29.54
N ALA A 11 46.95 39.55 -29.54
CA ALA A 11 45.91 39.84 -30.53
C ALA A 11 44.52 39.71 -29.88
N ARG A 12 43.67 40.68 -30.18
CA ARG A 12 42.45 41.09 -29.48
C ARG A 12 41.28 41.06 -30.48
N ALA A 13 40.07 40.98 -29.93
CA ALA A 13 38.76 41.36 -30.50
C ALA A 13 38.04 40.32 -31.36
N LEU A 14 36.71 40.16 -31.35
CA LEU A 14 35.54 40.59 -30.55
C LEU A 14 34.36 39.74 -31.10
N PRO A 15 33.17 39.70 -30.46
CA PRO A 15 32.06 38.82 -30.81
C PRO A 15 31.20 39.39 -31.94
N ALA A 16 30.46 38.52 -32.64
CA ALA A 16 29.46 38.92 -33.61
C ALA A 16 28.06 38.37 -33.24
N ALA A 17 27.13 39.31 -33.08
CA ALA A 17 25.68 39.17 -33.27
C ALA A 17 25.22 40.52 -33.88
N PRO A 18 23.96 40.69 -34.33
CA PRO A 18 23.06 39.86 -35.13
C PRO A 18 22.81 40.53 -36.52
N SER A 19 22.04 39.90 -37.43
CA SER A 19 21.52 40.60 -38.63
C SER A 19 19.99 40.61 -38.66
N ALA A 20 19.43 41.81 -38.78
CA ALA A 20 18.04 42.09 -39.10
C ALA A 20 17.97 42.94 -40.38
N ALA A 21 16.74 43.07 -40.92
CA ALA A 21 16.23 43.89 -42.03
C ALA A 21 16.14 43.20 -43.41
N GLY A 22 15.07 43.34 -44.19
CA GLY A 22 13.93 44.27 -44.17
C GLY A 22 12.64 43.61 -44.67
N ALA A 23 11.42 44.09 -44.37
CA ALA A 23 10.79 45.40 -44.60
C ALA A 23 9.84 45.35 -45.81
N GLY A 24 8.53 45.58 -45.58
CA GLY A 24 7.54 45.72 -46.66
C GLY A 24 6.07 45.86 -46.22
N ARG A 25 5.72 47.07 -45.72
CA ARG A 25 4.43 47.82 -45.80
C ARG A 25 3.12 47.06 -46.07
N SER A 26 2.15 47.06 -45.15
CA SER A 26 1.08 48.07 -44.92
C SER A 26 -0.03 48.12 -45.97
N THR A 27 -1.26 47.78 -45.55
CA THR A 27 -2.47 48.57 -45.82
C THR A 27 -3.52 48.28 -44.75
N SER A 28 -3.82 49.31 -43.97
CA SER A 28 -5.03 49.48 -43.17
C SER A 28 -6.23 49.82 -44.06
N VAL A 29 -7.41 49.22 -43.82
CA VAL A 29 -8.70 49.87 -44.12
C VAL A 29 -9.73 49.57 -43.04
N ASN A 30 -10.28 50.66 -42.52
CA ASN A 30 -11.42 50.81 -41.62
C ASN A 30 -12.75 50.28 -42.18
N ARG A 31 -13.62 49.77 -41.30
CA ARG A 31 -15.00 50.27 -41.00
C ARG A 31 -15.74 49.20 -40.19
N ALA A 32 -16.14 49.44 -38.95
CA ALA A 32 -17.18 50.35 -38.45
C ALA A 32 -18.60 49.73 -38.44
N LYS A 33 -19.16 49.74 -37.21
CA LYS A 33 -20.55 50.03 -36.83
C LYS A 33 -21.67 49.04 -37.21
N ALA A 34 -22.34 48.50 -36.17
CA ALA A 34 -23.70 48.85 -35.75
C ALA A 34 -23.99 48.10 -34.43
N VAL A 35 -24.20 48.72 -33.27
CA VAL A 35 -25.31 49.59 -32.79
C VAL A 35 -26.65 48.85 -32.62
N GLN A 36 -26.98 48.65 -31.34
CA GLN A 36 -28.28 48.79 -30.66
C GLN A 36 -29.59 48.46 -31.40
N LYS A 37 -30.44 47.68 -30.72
CA LYS A 37 -31.74 48.09 -30.16
C LYS A 37 -32.25 46.97 -29.22
N ARG A 38 -32.58 47.25 -27.95
CA ARG A 38 -33.91 47.68 -27.45
C ARG A 38 -35.00 46.67 -27.83
N SER A 39 -35.95 46.24 -27.01
CA SER A 39 -36.40 46.54 -25.64
C SER A 39 -37.76 45.85 -25.47
N ALA A 40 -38.23 45.72 -24.23
CA ALA A 40 -39.65 45.59 -23.82
C ALA A 40 -40.32 44.21 -24.08
N ALA A 41 -40.70 43.45 -23.06
CA ALA A 41 -41.75 43.65 -22.05
C ALA A 41 -43.13 43.13 -22.50
N SER A 42 -43.67 42.18 -21.73
CA SER A 42 -45.05 42.08 -21.21
C SER A 42 -45.33 40.59 -20.89
N ALA A 43 -45.48 40.21 -19.62
CA ALA A 43 -46.72 40.26 -18.83
C ALA A 43 -47.58 38.98 -18.99
N GLY A 44 -48.04 38.44 -17.86
CA GLY A 44 -49.02 37.34 -17.79
C GLY A 44 -48.73 36.35 -16.66
N THR A 45 -49.02 36.72 -15.40
CA THR A 45 -50.11 36.15 -14.56
C THR A 45 -49.80 34.73 -14.03
N GLY A 46 -49.50 34.55 -12.73
CA GLY A 46 -50.50 34.42 -11.66
C GLY A 46 -51.05 32.98 -11.67
N THR A 47 -50.87 32.13 -10.67
CA THR A 47 -51.51 32.19 -9.35
C THR A 47 -50.92 31.12 -8.42
N ALA A 48 -50.71 31.47 -7.15
CA ALA A 48 -50.50 30.55 -6.04
C ALA A 48 -51.84 30.34 -5.26
N PRO A 49 -51.87 29.58 -4.15
CA PRO A 49 -52.75 28.42 -3.92
C PRO A 49 -53.99 28.73 -3.06
N PRO A 50 -54.85 27.75 -2.75
CA PRO A 50 -55.78 27.87 -1.64
C PRO A 50 -55.45 26.94 -0.46
N THR A 51 -55.55 27.56 0.70
CA THR A 51 -55.62 27.06 2.07
C THR A 51 -57.06 26.73 2.50
N GLY A 52 -57.22 25.84 3.48
CA GLY A 52 -58.38 25.75 4.41
C GLY A 52 -58.55 24.32 4.96
N ARG A 53 -58.19 23.97 6.21
CA ARG A 53 -58.84 24.21 7.54
C ARG A 53 -60.33 23.79 7.52
N THR A 54 -60.87 22.92 8.38
CA THR A 54 -60.94 22.89 9.88
C THR A 54 -61.48 21.51 10.35
N ALA A 55 -60.92 20.83 11.37
CA ALA A 55 -61.28 20.81 12.81
C ALA A 55 -62.11 19.58 13.28
N ALA A 56 -61.64 18.91 14.34
CA ALA A 56 -62.36 18.47 15.56
C ALA A 56 -61.82 17.14 16.16
N SER A 57 -61.27 17.22 17.38
CA SER A 57 -61.11 16.11 18.37
C SER A 57 -62.43 15.95 19.19
N PRO A 58 -62.57 15.17 20.29
CA PRO A 58 -61.72 14.15 20.96
C PRO A 58 -62.48 12.87 21.46
N GLY A 59 -61.77 11.93 22.13
CA GLY A 59 -62.35 10.88 23.00
C GLY A 59 -61.40 9.67 23.14
N ALA A 60 -60.64 9.45 24.22
CA ALA A 60 -60.97 9.11 25.60
C ALA A 60 -61.30 7.62 25.85
N ALA A 61 -60.46 7.01 26.70
CA ALA A 61 -60.69 5.91 27.65
C ALA A 61 -60.96 4.47 27.13
N ALA A 62 -60.11 3.53 27.57
CA ALA A 62 -60.42 2.57 28.65
C ALA A 62 -59.70 1.21 28.46
N ALA A 63 -58.86 0.85 29.44
CA ALA A 63 -58.65 -0.54 29.85
C ALA A 63 -59.95 -1.05 30.52
N PRO A 64 -60.18 -2.38 30.72
CA PRO A 64 -59.51 -3.07 31.83
C PRO A 64 -59.29 -4.60 31.70
N ALA A 65 -58.25 -5.05 32.43
CA ALA A 65 -58.23 -6.11 33.46
C ALA A 65 -58.54 -7.60 33.17
N ARG A 66 -57.58 -8.43 33.66
CA ARG A 66 -57.74 -9.63 34.55
C ARG A 66 -58.41 -10.86 33.91
N SER A 67 -58.11 -12.11 34.23
CA SER A 67 -57.39 -12.87 35.27
C SER A 67 -57.04 -14.25 34.62
N SER A 68 -56.34 -15.25 35.16
CA SER A 68 -56.21 -15.77 36.52
C SER A 68 -55.35 -17.04 36.48
N GLY A 69 -54.56 -17.25 37.55
CA GLY A 69 -54.25 -18.56 38.13
C GLY A 69 -52.96 -19.23 37.63
N GLY A 70 -51.90 -19.37 38.45
CA GLY A 70 -51.85 -20.15 39.69
C GLY A 70 -51.16 -21.49 39.36
N THR A 71 -50.28 -22.13 40.15
CA THR A 71 -49.96 -22.04 41.58
C THR A 71 -48.73 -22.93 41.82
N VAL A 72 -47.72 -22.40 42.53
CA VAL A 72 -47.03 -23.02 43.71
C VAL A 72 -46.43 -24.45 43.59
N LYS A 73 -45.11 -24.54 43.83
CA LYS A 73 -44.42 -25.31 44.92
C LYS A 73 -42.97 -25.60 44.48
N SER A 74 -41.95 -25.72 45.31
CA SER A 74 -41.60 -25.34 46.69
C SER A 74 -40.33 -26.15 47.00
N ARG A 75 -39.40 -25.58 47.80
CA ARG A 75 -38.42 -26.30 48.65
C ARG A 75 -37.33 -27.09 47.88
N GLN A 76 -36.15 -27.37 48.41
CA GLN A 76 -35.34 -27.09 49.60
C GLN A 76 -34.01 -27.80 49.27
N GLY A 77 -32.88 -27.40 49.85
CA GLY A 77 -31.75 -28.33 49.88
C GLY A 77 -30.37 -27.75 50.06
N SER A 78 -30.11 -27.26 51.26
CA SER A 78 -28.78 -27.12 51.85
C SER A 78 -27.91 -28.37 51.69
N GLY A 79 -26.61 -28.21 51.42
CA GLY A 79 -25.64 -29.31 51.48
C GLY A 79 -24.18 -28.83 51.53
N LYS A 80 -23.60 -28.89 52.73
CA LYS A 80 -22.24 -28.48 53.13
C LYS A 80 -21.13 -29.44 52.65
N LYS A 81 -19.90 -28.88 52.58
CA LYS A 81 -18.55 -29.50 52.79
C LYS A 81 -18.09 -30.46 51.65
N ARG A 82 -16.81 -30.53 51.23
CA ARG A 82 -15.56 -30.56 52.01
C ARG A 82 -14.34 -30.53 51.05
N THR A 83 -13.29 -29.78 51.41
CA THR A 83 -11.84 -30.05 51.27
C THR A 83 -11.28 -30.83 50.06
N ARG A 84 -10.27 -30.26 49.38
CA ARG A 84 -8.90 -30.84 49.37
C ARG A 84 -7.87 -29.87 48.80
N ALA A 85 -6.79 -29.71 49.57
CA ALA A 85 -5.55 -29.04 49.22
C ALA A 85 -4.82 -29.79 48.09
N ARG A 86 -4.12 -29.05 47.22
CA ARG A 86 -2.91 -29.56 46.56
C ARG A 86 -1.90 -28.44 46.30
N LYS A 87 -0.71 -28.68 46.84
CA LYS A 87 0.55 -27.94 46.74
C LYS A 87 0.92 -27.66 45.27
N GLY A 88 1.22 -26.41 44.95
CA GLY A 88 1.93 -26.00 43.73
C GLY A 88 3.21 -25.25 44.11
N LYS A 89 4.35 -25.78 43.66
CA LYS A 89 5.72 -25.36 44.00
C LYS A 89 6.05 -23.98 43.39
N ALA A 90 6.73 -23.14 44.16
CA ALA A 90 7.41 -21.93 43.70
C ALA A 90 8.70 -22.28 42.93
N PRO A 91 9.03 -21.57 41.83
CA PRO A 91 10.39 -21.57 41.29
C PRO A 91 11.24 -20.43 41.88
N LYS A 92 12.48 -20.79 42.20
CA LYS A 92 13.51 -19.98 42.82
C LYS A 92 14.06 -18.93 41.86
N ARG A 93 14.21 -17.69 42.38
CA ARG A 93 15.14 -16.66 41.90
C ARG A 93 16.57 -17.21 41.82
N ARG A 94 17.26 -16.94 40.70
CA ARG A 94 18.73 -16.85 40.66
C ARG A 94 19.14 -15.53 40.01
N TYR A 95 19.95 -14.82 40.78
CA TYR A 95 20.65 -13.58 40.44
C TYR A 95 22.07 -13.94 39.97
N ARG A 96 22.74 -12.97 39.31
CA ARG A 96 24.13 -12.91 38.78
C ARG A 96 24.20 -13.16 37.27
N GLY A 97 24.90 -12.35 36.48
CA GLY A 97 25.79 -11.24 36.82
C GLY A 97 26.22 -10.47 35.58
N ARG A 98 26.51 -9.20 35.82
CA ARG A 98 26.95 -8.14 34.91
C ARG A 98 28.44 -8.32 34.59
N LYS A 99 28.86 -8.21 33.33
CA LYS A 99 30.21 -7.72 32.96
C LYS A 99 30.15 -6.90 31.67
N LEU A 100 30.59 -5.65 31.82
CA LEU A 100 30.96 -4.68 30.79
C LEU A 100 32.37 -4.98 30.27
N ARG A 101 32.63 -4.77 28.97
CA ARG A 101 33.90 -4.25 28.40
C ARG A 101 33.66 -3.89 26.90
N VAL A 102 33.50 -2.61 26.56
CA VAL A 102 34.51 -1.65 26.02
C VAL A 102 35.04 -2.03 24.62
N GLN A 103 34.70 -1.18 23.62
CA GLN A 103 35.26 -1.13 22.25
C GLN A 103 36.69 -0.56 22.24
N PRO A 104 37.41 -0.61 21.09
CA PRO A 104 37.44 0.59 20.24
C PRO A 104 37.36 0.33 18.72
N ALA A 105 37.16 1.43 18.00
CA ALA A 105 36.86 1.60 16.58
C ALA A 105 38.08 1.63 15.64
N GLU A 106 37.79 1.59 14.33
CA GLU A 106 38.55 1.99 13.10
C GLU A 106 38.27 0.92 12.02
N GLY A 107 37.91 1.14 10.75
CA GLY A 107 37.69 2.27 9.85
C GLY A 107 37.39 1.70 8.45
N THR A 108 36.98 2.56 7.49
CA THR A 108 36.80 2.32 6.01
C THR A 108 35.59 1.46 5.60
N SER A 109 34.48 2.03 5.11
CA SER A 109 34.19 2.53 3.74
C SER A 109 34.29 1.47 2.65
N ASP A 110 33.16 0.84 2.31
CA ASP A 110 32.80 0.44 0.94
C ASP A 110 31.32 0.03 0.89
N LEU A 111 30.49 0.89 0.30
CA LEU A 111 29.08 0.62 -0.02
C LEU A 111 29.02 -0.13 -1.34
N GLN A 112 29.23 -1.45 -1.30
CA GLN A 112 28.82 -2.33 -2.38
C GLN A 112 27.37 -2.77 -2.14
N GLN A 113 26.52 -2.50 -3.14
CA GLN A 113 25.14 -2.94 -3.22
C GLN A 113 25.07 -4.47 -3.16
N ALA A 114 24.73 -5.00 -1.99
CA ALA A 114 24.37 -6.40 -1.83
C ALA A 114 22.95 -6.61 -2.37
N VAL A 115 22.86 -7.29 -3.52
CA VAL A 115 21.63 -7.93 -3.99
C VAL A 115 21.33 -9.06 -3.01
N VAL A 116 20.38 -8.84 -2.09
CA VAL A 116 19.94 -9.86 -1.15
C VAL A 116 18.86 -10.70 -1.82
N GLU A 117 19.20 -11.94 -2.17
CA GLU A 117 18.23 -12.97 -2.52
C GLU A 117 17.26 -13.21 -1.35
N PRO A 118 15.98 -13.52 -1.61
CA PRO A 118 15.04 -13.84 -0.55
C PRO A 118 15.42 -15.19 0.08
N GLN A 119 15.96 -15.18 1.30
CA GLN A 119 16.19 -16.41 2.05
C GLN A 119 14.86 -17.05 2.47
N GLU A 120 14.59 -18.22 1.90
CA GLU A 120 13.57 -19.15 2.34
C GLU A 120 13.86 -19.64 3.76
N VAL A 121 12.80 -19.68 4.57
CA VAL A 121 12.84 -20.29 5.90
C VAL A 121 12.58 -21.78 5.72
N THR A 122 13.61 -22.60 5.84
CA THR A 122 13.44 -24.05 6.05
C THR A 122 14.32 -24.51 7.22
N ASP A 123 13.77 -24.42 8.42
CA ASP A 123 14.27 -25.17 9.58
C ASP A 123 13.51 -26.49 9.65
N LEU A 124 14.00 -27.49 8.91
CA LEU A 124 13.70 -28.90 9.10
C LEU A 124 15.01 -29.66 8.88
N GLY A 125 15.43 -30.43 9.90
CA GLY A 125 16.73 -31.08 10.00
C GLY A 125 17.29 -31.62 8.68
N VAL A 126 18.45 -31.11 8.30
CA VAL A 126 19.18 -31.46 7.09
C VAL A 126 19.58 -32.93 7.15
N ARG A 127 18.86 -33.78 6.42
CA ARG A 127 19.39 -35.06 5.94
C ARG A 127 20.44 -34.76 4.86
N PRO A 128 21.50 -35.59 4.71
CA PRO A 128 22.45 -35.43 3.61
C PRO A 128 21.68 -35.44 2.29
N LYS A 129 21.87 -34.41 1.45
CA LYS A 129 21.25 -34.36 0.12
C LYS A 129 21.94 -35.38 -0.77
N ASP A 130 21.17 -36.26 -1.40
CA ASP A 130 21.68 -37.25 -2.33
C ASP A 130 22.23 -36.56 -3.58
N ALA A 131 23.47 -36.87 -3.99
CA ALA A 131 24.13 -36.28 -5.16
C ALA A 131 23.33 -36.40 -6.47
N GLY A 132 22.41 -37.37 -6.57
CA GLY A 132 21.49 -37.52 -7.70
C GLY A 132 20.42 -36.41 -7.78
N GLN A 133 20.02 -35.83 -6.64
CA GLN A 133 19.04 -34.72 -6.61
C GLN A 133 19.66 -33.40 -7.09
N GLU A 134 20.94 -33.16 -6.78
CA GLU A 134 21.66 -31.98 -7.23
C GLU A 134 21.90 -32.00 -8.74
N HIS A 135 22.25 -33.17 -9.29
CA HIS A 135 22.41 -33.33 -10.74
C HIS A 135 21.09 -33.12 -11.50
N ALA A 136 19.99 -33.71 -11.02
CA ALA A 136 18.67 -33.52 -11.64
C ALA A 136 18.21 -32.05 -11.60
N ALA A 137 18.49 -31.34 -10.49
CA ALA A 137 18.20 -29.91 -10.39
C ALA A 137 19.04 -29.08 -11.37
N ALA A 138 20.33 -29.40 -11.52
CA ALA A 138 21.21 -28.72 -12.48
C ALA A 138 20.76 -28.92 -13.93
N VAL A 139 20.37 -30.15 -14.30
CA VAL A 139 19.83 -30.46 -15.63
C VAL A 139 18.52 -29.69 -15.88
N SER A 140 17.60 -29.69 -14.91
CA SER A 140 16.33 -28.97 -15.03
C SER A 140 16.54 -27.46 -15.13
N TYR A 141 17.52 -26.92 -14.41
CA TYR A 141 17.89 -25.51 -14.49
C TYR A 141 18.46 -25.16 -15.86
N GLN A 142 19.38 -25.98 -16.41
CA GLN A 142 19.93 -25.76 -17.74
C GLN A 142 18.87 -25.84 -18.84
N LEU A 143 17.97 -26.82 -18.74
CA LEU A 143 16.85 -26.95 -19.66
C LEU A 143 15.95 -25.71 -19.61
N GLY A 144 15.60 -25.25 -18.41
CA GLY A 144 14.79 -24.04 -18.24
C GLY A 144 15.48 -22.77 -18.73
N LEU A 145 16.80 -22.64 -18.55
CA LEU A 145 17.59 -21.53 -19.05
C LEU A 145 17.60 -21.50 -20.58
N TYR A 146 17.74 -22.67 -21.21
CA TYR A 146 17.68 -22.78 -22.66
C TYR A 146 16.28 -22.50 -23.19
N GLU A 147 15.28 -23.29 -22.77
CA GLU A 147 13.91 -23.19 -23.30
C GLU A 147 13.25 -21.84 -23.00
N GLY A 148 13.55 -21.23 -21.84
CA GLY A 148 12.96 -19.97 -21.41
C GLY A 148 13.77 -18.72 -21.80
N GLY A 149 14.97 -18.88 -22.36
CA GLY A 149 15.92 -17.78 -22.55
C GLY A 149 16.68 -17.87 -23.87
N GLU A 150 17.63 -18.81 -23.95
CA GLU A 150 18.50 -18.93 -25.14
C GLU A 150 17.70 -19.29 -26.40
N LEU A 151 16.71 -20.17 -26.30
CA LEU A 151 15.85 -20.54 -27.43
C LEU A 151 15.04 -19.34 -27.95
N LEU A 152 14.54 -18.48 -27.06
CA LEU A 152 13.86 -17.24 -27.47
C LEU A 152 14.82 -16.30 -28.19
N LEU A 153 16.05 -16.19 -27.70
CA LEU A 153 17.09 -15.40 -28.36
C LEU A 153 17.47 -15.98 -29.73
N GLU A 154 17.58 -17.29 -29.85
CA GLU A 154 17.84 -18.00 -31.12
C GLU A 154 16.73 -17.70 -32.13
N GLN A 155 15.47 -17.75 -31.70
CA GLN A 155 14.30 -17.47 -32.56
C GLN A 155 14.25 -16.01 -33.05
N GLU A 156 14.69 -15.06 -32.22
CA GLU A 156 14.73 -13.63 -32.58
C GLU A 156 16.01 -13.24 -33.33
N THR A 157 17.03 -14.11 -33.36
CA THR A 157 18.26 -13.87 -34.11
C THR A 157 18.06 -14.23 -35.59
N PRO A 158 18.30 -13.30 -36.54
CA PRO A 158 18.19 -13.62 -37.96
C PRO A 158 19.08 -14.80 -38.35
N ALA A 159 18.52 -15.75 -39.11
CA ALA A 159 19.18 -17.02 -39.45
C ALA A 159 20.53 -16.88 -40.18
N ASN A 160 20.81 -15.71 -40.77
CA ASN A 160 22.04 -15.41 -41.48
C ASN A 160 23.07 -14.61 -40.63
N LEU A 161 22.83 -14.46 -39.32
CA LEU A 161 23.72 -13.77 -38.39
C LEU A 161 24.15 -14.73 -37.27
N LEU A 162 25.43 -14.67 -36.93
CA LEU A 162 25.97 -15.32 -35.73
C LEU A 162 26.03 -14.28 -34.61
N LEU A 163 25.52 -14.61 -33.43
CA LEU A 163 25.68 -13.75 -32.26
C LEU A 163 27.17 -13.62 -31.91
N PRO A 164 27.65 -12.42 -31.54
CA PRO A 164 29.01 -12.25 -31.02
C PRO A 164 29.16 -12.93 -29.65
N GLU A 165 30.36 -12.88 -29.07
CA GLU A 165 30.61 -13.33 -27.69
C GLU A 165 29.89 -12.42 -26.68
N ILE A 166 28.58 -12.64 -26.51
CA ILE A 166 27.70 -11.91 -25.59
C ILE A 166 26.75 -12.90 -24.93
N SER A 167 26.57 -12.77 -23.63
CA SER A 167 25.64 -13.60 -22.86
C SER A 167 24.19 -13.15 -23.01
N LEU A 168 23.25 -14.06 -22.83
CA LEU A 168 21.82 -13.74 -22.71
C LEU A 168 21.56 -12.64 -21.66
N ARG A 169 22.28 -12.66 -20.53
CA ARG A 169 22.16 -11.65 -19.48
C ARG A 169 22.55 -10.26 -19.97
N GLU A 170 23.62 -10.14 -20.74
CA GLU A 170 24.06 -8.87 -21.31
C GLU A 170 23.10 -8.36 -22.38
N ILE A 171 22.56 -9.26 -23.21
CA ILE A 171 21.52 -8.91 -24.18
C ILE A 171 20.29 -8.36 -23.45
N ILE A 172 19.81 -9.05 -22.41
CA ILE A 172 18.69 -8.59 -21.58
C ILE A 172 19.01 -7.24 -20.93
N ALA A 173 20.21 -7.05 -20.39
CA ALA A 173 20.60 -5.78 -19.77
C ALA A 173 20.62 -4.62 -20.78
N ARG A 174 21.13 -4.85 -21.99
CA ARG A 174 21.12 -3.85 -23.07
C ARG A 174 19.69 -3.53 -23.53
N GLY A 175 18.86 -4.56 -23.70
CA GLY A 175 17.44 -4.38 -24.02
C GLY A 175 16.68 -3.64 -22.93
N ALA A 176 16.94 -3.95 -21.66
CA ALA A 176 16.35 -3.27 -20.51
C ALA A 176 16.72 -1.78 -20.47
N GLU A 177 17.97 -1.42 -20.75
CA GLU A 177 18.41 -0.03 -20.85
C GLU A 177 17.73 0.67 -22.04
N GLN A 178 17.56 -0.02 -23.18
CA GLN A 178 16.89 0.53 -24.36
C GLN A 178 15.40 0.85 -24.12
N ILE A 179 14.70 0.05 -23.30
CA ILE A 179 13.29 0.30 -22.96
C ILE A 179 13.11 1.18 -21.72
N ARG A 180 14.19 1.57 -21.03
CA ARG A 180 14.14 2.29 -19.75
C ARG A 180 13.26 3.53 -19.80
N ALA A 181 13.33 4.31 -20.88
CA ALA A 181 12.54 5.52 -21.07
C ALA A 181 11.02 5.25 -21.22
N GLN A 182 10.63 4.00 -21.51
CA GLN A 182 9.24 3.57 -21.62
C GLN A 182 8.70 3.02 -20.29
N CYS A 183 9.57 2.77 -19.31
CA CYS A 183 9.17 2.29 -17.99
C CYS A 183 8.47 3.38 -17.19
N ILE A 184 7.50 2.97 -16.36
CA ILE A 184 6.82 3.87 -15.44
C ILE A 184 7.72 4.08 -14.21
N PRO A 185 8.09 5.33 -13.86
CA PRO A 185 8.88 5.58 -12.67
C PRO A 185 8.09 5.24 -11.40
N LEU A 186 8.79 4.64 -10.44
CA LEU A 186 8.25 4.37 -9.11
C LEU A 186 8.93 5.30 -8.11
N MET A 187 8.15 5.87 -7.20
CA MET A 187 8.67 6.56 -6.02
C MET A 187 9.52 5.58 -5.20
N ASP A 188 10.72 5.99 -4.84
CA ASP A 188 11.56 5.25 -3.92
C ASP A 188 11.07 5.37 -2.48
N VAL A 189 11.66 4.58 -1.58
CA VAL A 189 11.25 4.56 -0.16
C VAL A 189 11.48 5.90 0.55
N GLN A 190 12.47 6.70 0.13
CA GLN A 190 12.75 8.00 0.71
C GLN A 190 11.72 9.04 0.27
N GLU A 191 11.32 9.03 -1.00
CA GLU A 191 10.25 9.87 -1.51
C GLU A 191 8.92 9.57 -0.79
N VAL A 192 8.60 8.29 -0.59
CA VAL A 192 7.41 7.89 0.18
C VAL A 192 7.52 8.32 1.65
N PHE A 193 8.70 8.16 2.26
CA PHE A 193 8.95 8.62 3.63
C PHE A 193 8.74 10.13 3.79
N MET A 194 9.36 10.93 2.93
CA MET A 194 9.24 12.39 2.96
C MET A 194 7.80 12.84 2.73
N GLU A 195 7.10 12.21 1.80
CA GLU A 195 5.70 12.49 1.53
C GLU A 195 4.81 12.22 2.76
N MET A 196 5.04 11.09 3.45
CA MET A 196 4.30 10.76 4.67
C MET A 196 4.63 11.67 5.84
N GLU A 197 5.90 11.99 6.08
CA GLU A 197 6.30 12.91 7.16
C GLU A 197 5.72 14.31 6.92
N ALA A 198 5.80 14.83 5.69
CA ALA A 198 5.16 16.09 5.32
C ALA A 198 3.65 16.02 5.55
N ALA A 199 3.00 14.92 5.14
CA ALA A 199 1.57 14.76 5.33
C ALA A 199 1.15 14.79 6.81
N ILE A 200 1.93 14.14 7.67
CA ILE A 200 1.69 14.12 9.11
C ILE A 200 1.92 15.50 9.73
N ALA A 201 3.00 16.18 9.35
CA ALA A 201 3.35 17.51 9.86
C ALA A 201 2.31 18.57 9.45
N GLU A 202 1.87 18.54 8.20
CA GLU A 202 0.90 19.47 7.62
C GLU A 202 -0.55 19.07 7.91
N GLN A 203 -0.77 17.92 8.56
CA GLN A 203 -2.10 17.37 8.85
C GLN A 203 -2.98 17.21 7.61
N ARG A 204 -2.37 16.79 6.50
CA ARG A 204 -3.07 16.53 5.23
C ARG A 204 -3.32 15.04 5.05
N PRO A 205 -4.34 14.66 4.26
CA PRO A 205 -4.59 13.27 3.93
C PRO A 205 -3.39 12.65 3.19
N CYS A 206 -3.02 11.43 3.58
CA CYS A 206 -2.07 10.61 2.83
C CYS A 206 -2.34 9.13 3.08
N ALA A 207 -2.72 8.40 2.03
CA ALA A 207 -2.89 6.95 2.07
C ALA A 207 -1.82 6.29 1.22
N VAL A 208 -0.99 5.45 1.85
CA VAL A 208 -0.03 4.56 1.17
C VAL A 208 -0.60 3.16 1.23
N VAL A 209 -1.11 2.68 0.09
CA VAL A 209 -1.73 1.35 -0.05
C VAL A 209 -0.84 0.44 -0.86
N ARG A 210 -0.98 -0.88 -0.73
CA ARG A 210 -0.13 -1.84 -1.44
C ARG A 210 -1.00 -2.88 -2.14
N LEU A 211 -0.62 -3.25 -3.35
CA LEU A 211 -1.26 -4.30 -4.13
C LEU A 211 -0.35 -5.52 -4.20
N GLY A 212 -0.79 -6.61 -3.61
CA GLY A 212 -0.23 -7.94 -3.78
C GLY A 212 -1.04 -8.78 -4.77
N ASP A 213 -0.78 -10.08 -4.76
CA ASP A 213 -1.53 -11.08 -5.51
C ASP A 213 -3.01 -11.14 -5.08
N GLY A 214 -3.30 -11.05 -3.78
CA GLY A 214 -4.65 -11.04 -3.25
C GLY A 214 -5.51 -9.88 -3.76
N GLU A 215 -4.96 -8.66 -3.74
CA GLU A 215 -5.64 -7.48 -4.27
C GLU A 215 -5.84 -7.58 -5.79
N LEU A 216 -4.82 -8.04 -6.53
CA LEU A 216 -4.92 -8.18 -7.99
C LEU A 216 -5.89 -9.27 -8.42
N LEU A 217 -5.92 -10.43 -7.74
CA LEU A 217 -6.92 -11.47 -7.96
C LEU A 217 -8.32 -10.97 -7.58
N THR A 218 -8.45 -10.19 -6.52
CA THR A 218 -9.73 -9.58 -6.16
C THR A 218 -10.23 -8.64 -7.24
N LEU A 219 -9.36 -7.78 -7.77
CA LEU A 219 -9.69 -6.89 -8.88
C LEU A 219 -9.99 -7.66 -10.19
N ALA A 220 -9.40 -8.83 -10.40
CA ALA A 220 -9.57 -9.65 -11.61
C ALA A 220 -10.95 -10.33 -11.70
N GLN A 221 -11.70 -10.43 -10.60
CA GLN A 221 -12.99 -11.13 -10.54
C GLN A 221 -13.99 -10.61 -11.58
N GLY A 222 -14.42 -11.50 -12.48
CA GLY A 222 -15.44 -11.20 -13.49
C GLY A 222 -15.00 -10.23 -14.59
N VAL A 223 -13.72 -9.87 -14.66
CA VAL A 223 -13.16 -9.00 -15.72
C VAL A 223 -12.00 -9.66 -16.46
N MET A 224 -11.10 -10.33 -15.72
CA MET A 224 -9.98 -11.09 -16.30
C MET A 224 -10.18 -12.59 -16.10
N TYR A 225 -10.72 -12.98 -14.95
CA TYR A 225 -10.94 -14.37 -14.59
C TYR A 225 -12.39 -14.63 -14.22
N ASP A 226 -12.88 -15.78 -14.65
CA ASP A 226 -14.17 -16.31 -14.21
C ASP A 226 -14.11 -16.76 -12.73
N GLU A 227 -15.28 -17.01 -12.15
CA GLU A 227 -15.40 -17.40 -10.75
C GLU A 227 -14.62 -18.69 -10.43
N GLY A 228 -14.68 -19.69 -11.31
CA GLY A 228 -13.97 -20.96 -11.11
C GLY A 228 -12.45 -20.78 -11.08
N THR A 229 -11.92 -19.90 -11.92
CA THR A 229 -10.49 -19.56 -11.94
C THR A 229 -10.10 -18.78 -10.69
N ILE A 230 -10.91 -17.83 -10.25
CA ILE A 230 -10.66 -17.10 -9.00
C ILE A 230 -10.69 -18.05 -7.79
N GLN A 231 -11.62 -18.99 -7.72
CA GLN A 231 -11.69 -19.96 -6.62
C GLN A 231 -10.46 -20.86 -6.59
N ARG A 232 -9.98 -21.32 -7.76
CA ARG A 232 -8.79 -22.17 -7.86
C ARG A 232 -7.49 -21.42 -7.55
N GLU A 233 -7.34 -20.21 -8.09
CA GLU A 233 -6.08 -19.46 -8.01
C GLU A 233 -6.01 -18.54 -6.77
N GLY A 234 -7.16 -18.23 -6.18
CA GLY A 234 -7.34 -17.34 -5.03
C GLY A 234 -7.88 -18.06 -3.80
N GLU A 235 -7.52 -19.32 -3.55
CA GLU A 235 -7.96 -20.09 -2.38
C GLU A 235 -7.68 -19.37 -1.04
N PHE A 236 -6.65 -18.50 -1.01
CA PHE A 236 -6.26 -17.71 0.15
C PHE A 236 -7.06 -16.40 0.33
N LEU A 237 -7.92 -16.01 -0.63
CA LEU A 237 -8.67 -14.76 -0.56
C LEU A 237 -9.59 -14.65 0.68
N PRO A 238 -10.25 -15.74 1.15
CA PRO A 238 -11.01 -15.72 2.41
C PRO A 238 -10.15 -15.31 3.61
N TYR A 239 -8.91 -15.78 3.66
CA TYR A 239 -7.94 -15.37 4.69
C TYR A 239 -7.57 -13.88 4.56
N ALA A 240 -7.47 -13.37 3.33
CA ALA A 240 -7.25 -11.95 3.04
C ALA A 240 -8.50 -11.06 3.24
N GLY A 241 -9.65 -11.65 3.60
CA GLY A 241 -10.86 -10.94 3.97
C GLY A 241 -11.89 -10.74 2.85
N VAL A 242 -11.80 -11.54 1.78
CA VAL A 242 -12.75 -11.54 0.65
C VAL A 242 -13.19 -12.97 0.36
N ASN A 243 -14.49 -13.23 0.22
CA ASN A 243 -15.01 -14.55 -0.12
C ASN A 243 -15.53 -14.54 -1.56
N PRO A 244 -14.76 -15.03 -2.55
CA PRO A 244 -15.19 -14.98 -3.94
C PRO A 244 -16.43 -15.86 -4.20
N PRO A 245 -17.34 -15.43 -5.11
CA PRO A 245 -17.31 -14.16 -5.82
C PRO A 245 -17.76 -13.01 -4.91
N ASP A 246 -17.00 -11.92 -4.89
CA ASP A 246 -17.33 -10.70 -4.13
C ASP A 246 -17.03 -9.47 -5.00
N LEU A 247 -17.94 -9.20 -5.94
CA LEU A 247 -17.82 -8.07 -6.86
C LEU A 247 -17.95 -6.72 -6.13
N ARG A 248 -18.61 -6.69 -4.97
CA ARG A 248 -18.68 -5.50 -4.14
C ARG A 248 -17.30 -5.16 -3.57
N ALA A 249 -16.59 -6.15 -3.01
CA ALA A 249 -15.22 -5.95 -2.53
C ALA A 249 -14.29 -5.54 -3.66
N ARG A 250 -14.43 -6.13 -4.85
CA ARG A 250 -13.71 -5.73 -6.07
C ARG A 250 -13.90 -4.25 -6.38
N ASP A 251 -15.14 -3.80 -6.46
CA ASP A 251 -15.46 -2.42 -6.86
C ASP A 251 -15.02 -1.41 -5.78
N GLN A 252 -15.17 -1.77 -4.51
CA GLN A 252 -14.65 -0.97 -3.39
C GLN A 252 -13.13 -0.87 -3.40
N LEU A 253 -12.44 -1.97 -3.72
CA LEU A 253 -10.98 -1.99 -3.86
C LEU A 253 -10.53 -1.13 -5.04
N ALA A 254 -11.17 -1.26 -6.21
CA ALA A 254 -10.86 -0.45 -7.39
C ALA A 254 -11.03 1.05 -7.10
N GLN A 255 -12.11 1.42 -6.40
CA GLN A 255 -12.35 2.79 -5.97
C GLN A 255 -11.32 3.28 -4.94
N ALA A 256 -10.90 2.42 -4.01
CA ALA A 256 -9.86 2.76 -3.05
C ALA A 256 -8.50 3.01 -3.74
N VAL A 257 -8.12 2.18 -4.71
CA VAL A 257 -6.90 2.37 -5.50
C VAL A 257 -6.93 3.70 -6.26
N ARG A 258 -8.07 4.04 -6.88
CA ARG A 258 -8.26 5.32 -7.59
C ARG A 258 -8.09 6.54 -6.69
N LEU A 259 -8.46 6.43 -5.41
CA LEU A 259 -8.46 7.53 -4.44
C LEU A 259 -7.23 7.56 -3.53
N ALA A 260 -6.37 6.55 -3.59
CA ALA A 260 -5.16 6.47 -2.80
C ALA A 260 -4.15 7.55 -3.23
N HIS A 261 -3.30 7.98 -2.29
CA HIS A 261 -2.32 9.04 -2.56
C HIS A 261 -1.03 8.45 -3.12
N ILE A 262 -0.67 7.23 -2.68
CA ILE A 262 0.45 6.45 -3.18
C ILE A 262 0.01 4.98 -3.27
N VAL A 263 0.23 4.35 -4.41
CA VAL A 263 -0.12 2.95 -4.67
C VAL A 263 1.14 2.12 -4.87
N GLY A 264 1.40 1.20 -3.96
CA GLY A 264 2.44 0.19 -4.08
C GLY A 264 2.02 -0.89 -5.08
N VAL A 265 2.80 -1.08 -6.14
CA VAL A 265 2.59 -2.12 -7.15
C VAL A 265 3.72 -3.16 -7.13
N PRO A 266 3.43 -4.42 -7.47
CA PRO A 266 4.45 -5.47 -7.40
C PRO A 266 5.44 -5.37 -8.57
N SER A 267 6.73 -5.54 -8.28
CA SER A 267 7.79 -5.64 -9.30
C SER A 267 8.02 -7.07 -9.79
N SER A 268 7.44 -8.06 -9.13
CA SER A 268 7.55 -9.47 -9.50
C SER A 268 6.87 -9.77 -10.84
N ARG A 269 7.54 -10.59 -11.68
CA ARG A 269 7.02 -11.07 -12.96
C ARG A 269 6.21 -12.36 -12.87
N ARG A 270 5.95 -12.91 -11.67
CA ARG A 270 5.10 -14.11 -11.54
C ARG A 270 3.65 -13.79 -11.93
N LYS A 271 2.91 -14.82 -12.37
CA LYS A 271 1.57 -14.75 -12.98
C LYS A 271 0.61 -13.73 -12.33
N HIS A 272 0.47 -13.73 -11.00
CA HIS A 272 -0.52 -12.90 -10.28
C HIS A 272 0.00 -11.52 -9.86
N PHE A 273 1.15 -11.08 -10.35
CA PHE A 273 1.73 -9.76 -10.07
C PHE A 273 1.72 -8.88 -11.32
N GLN A 274 2.88 -8.45 -11.82
CA GLN A 274 2.95 -7.50 -12.93
C GLN A 274 2.22 -7.95 -14.21
N PRO A 275 2.24 -9.23 -14.61
CA PRO A 275 1.45 -9.70 -15.75
C PRO A 275 -0.06 -9.48 -15.59
N LEU A 276 -0.59 -9.60 -14.37
CA LEU A 276 -2.01 -9.38 -14.05
C LEU A 276 -2.32 -7.89 -13.81
N LEU A 277 -1.35 -7.13 -13.33
CA LEU A 277 -1.49 -5.72 -12.96
C LEU A 277 -2.04 -4.86 -14.10
N HIS A 278 -1.41 -4.89 -15.28
CA HIS A 278 -1.80 -4.02 -16.40
C HIS A 278 -3.20 -4.33 -16.96
N PRO A 279 -3.57 -5.60 -17.24
CA PRO A 279 -4.92 -5.94 -17.69
C PRO A 279 -6.00 -5.50 -16.69
N VAL A 280 -5.78 -5.76 -15.40
CA VAL A 280 -6.70 -5.40 -14.33
C VAL A 280 -6.88 -3.89 -14.20
N PHE A 281 -5.79 -3.12 -14.26
CA PHE A 281 -5.88 -1.66 -14.19
C PHE A 281 -6.68 -1.11 -15.36
N ARG A 282 -6.45 -1.63 -16.58
CA ARG A 282 -7.19 -1.23 -17.77
C ARG A 282 -8.68 -1.54 -17.65
N SER A 283 -9.07 -2.72 -17.17
CA SER A 283 -10.49 -3.08 -17.03
C SER A 283 -11.25 -2.22 -16.02
N HIS A 284 -10.54 -1.66 -15.04
CA HIS A 284 -11.10 -0.77 -14.01
C HIS A 284 -10.90 0.72 -14.32
N HIS A 285 -10.39 1.07 -15.51
CA HIS A 285 -10.06 2.44 -15.90
C HIS A 285 -9.15 3.13 -14.86
N LEU A 286 -8.12 2.40 -14.40
CA LEU A 286 -7.06 2.89 -13.54
C LEU A 286 -5.85 3.26 -14.40
N GLU A 287 -5.71 4.54 -14.73
CA GLU A 287 -4.61 5.04 -15.54
C GLU A 287 -3.33 5.11 -14.71
N MET A 288 -2.39 4.17 -14.91
CA MET A 288 -1.14 4.10 -14.13
C MET A 288 -0.33 5.39 -14.20
N SER A 289 -0.34 6.07 -15.35
CA SER A 289 0.38 7.34 -15.55
C SER A 289 -0.15 8.50 -14.71
N GLN A 290 -1.37 8.38 -14.19
CA GLN A 290 -2.00 9.37 -13.32
C GLN A 290 -1.85 9.03 -11.82
N LEU A 291 -1.32 7.86 -11.50
CA LEU A 291 -1.12 7.41 -10.13
C LEU A 291 0.32 7.66 -9.69
N ARG A 292 0.48 8.04 -8.42
CA ARG A 292 1.80 8.03 -7.77
C ARG A 292 2.08 6.60 -7.32
N LEU A 293 3.02 5.94 -8.00
CA LEU A 293 3.31 4.53 -7.77
C LEU A 293 4.57 4.35 -6.93
N THR A 294 4.63 3.29 -6.12
CA THR A 294 5.83 2.82 -5.43
C THR A 294 5.88 1.29 -5.50
N ASN A 295 6.85 0.65 -4.84
CA ASN A 295 6.91 -0.80 -4.73
C ASN A 295 5.89 -1.32 -3.69
N SER A 296 5.15 -2.40 -3.97
CA SER A 296 4.20 -2.98 -3.00
C SER A 296 4.83 -3.59 -1.75
N ALA A 297 6.17 -3.74 -1.74
CA ALA A 297 6.98 -4.08 -0.58
C ALA A 297 7.54 -2.85 0.17
N VAL A 298 7.04 -1.64 -0.10
CA VAL A 298 7.55 -0.39 0.51
C VAL A 298 7.58 -0.42 2.04
N ASN A 299 6.64 -1.12 2.69
CA ASN A 299 6.65 -1.34 4.13
C ASN A 299 7.94 -2.04 4.59
N TYR A 300 8.40 -3.08 3.88
CA TYR A 300 9.69 -3.74 4.12
C TYR A 300 10.87 -2.84 3.81
N HIS A 301 10.81 -2.06 2.74
CA HIS A 301 11.87 -1.11 2.41
C HIS A 301 12.02 -0.02 3.48
N PHE A 302 10.93 0.45 4.11
CA PHE A 302 11.00 1.36 5.24
C PHE A 302 11.83 0.78 6.39
N HIS A 303 11.64 -0.50 6.72
CA HIS A 303 12.41 -1.18 7.75
C HIS A 303 13.88 -1.33 7.35
N GLN A 304 14.14 -1.85 6.16
CA GLN A 304 15.50 -2.09 5.64
C GLN A 304 16.32 -0.79 5.55
N ALA A 305 15.68 0.33 5.20
CA ALA A 305 16.32 1.64 5.13
C ALA A 305 16.44 2.35 6.49
N GLY A 306 16.00 1.73 7.61
CA GLY A 306 16.00 2.36 8.93
C GLY A 306 15.02 3.52 9.09
N LEU A 307 14.10 3.68 8.15
CA LEU A 307 13.12 4.78 8.12
C LEU A 307 11.86 4.47 8.91
N LEU A 308 11.54 3.19 9.09
CA LEU A 308 10.34 2.79 9.83
C LEU A 308 10.38 3.31 11.26
N TYR A 309 11.51 3.16 11.97
CA TYR A 309 11.68 3.72 13.32
C TYR A 309 11.40 5.22 13.31
N ARG A 310 12.04 5.95 12.38
CA ARG A 310 11.90 7.41 12.24
C ARG A 310 10.47 7.85 11.94
N LEU A 311 9.77 7.12 11.08
CA LEU A 311 8.38 7.38 10.73
C LEU A 311 7.47 7.28 11.95
N LEU A 312 7.71 6.28 12.81
CA LEU A 312 6.91 6.02 14.00
C LEU A 312 7.25 6.93 15.18
N THR A 313 8.50 7.42 15.29
CA THR A 313 8.94 8.27 16.39
C THR A 313 8.10 9.55 16.50
N GLY A 314 7.60 9.82 17.71
CA GLY A 314 6.82 11.02 18.02
C GLY A 314 5.41 11.06 17.42
N LYS A 315 4.94 9.96 16.82
CA LYS A 315 3.60 9.88 16.23
C LYS A 315 2.59 9.31 17.22
N ARG A 316 1.34 9.76 17.08
CA ARG A 316 0.17 9.22 17.79
C ARG A 316 -0.42 8.12 16.92
N ILE A 317 -0.09 6.88 17.26
CA ILE A 317 -0.30 5.73 16.36
C ILE A 317 -1.65 5.07 16.66
N LEU A 318 -2.44 4.85 15.61
CA LEU A 318 -3.58 3.93 15.62
C LEU A 318 -3.17 2.63 14.94
N VAL A 319 -3.38 1.49 15.60
CA VAL A 319 -3.09 0.17 15.02
C VAL A 319 -4.39 -0.56 14.72
N ILE A 320 -4.55 -1.03 13.49
CA ILE A 320 -5.78 -1.68 13.01
C ILE A 320 -5.44 -3.03 12.40
N GLY A 321 -6.18 -4.08 12.77
CA GLY A 321 -6.01 -5.42 12.21
C GLY A 321 -6.06 -6.52 13.26
N ASN A 322 -6.09 -7.78 12.82
CA ASN A 322 -6.22 -8.93 13.72
C ASN A 322 -5.03 -9.09 14.67
N VAL A 323 -3.84 -8.68 14.22
CA VAL A 323 -2.61 -8.68 15.01
C VAL A 323 -2.39 -7.37 15.79
N ALA A 324 -3.32 -6.40 15.68
CA ALA A 324 -3.16 -5.09 16.29
C ALA A 324 -2.90 -5.13 17.81
N PRO A 325 -3.55 -6.00 18.62
CA PRO A 325 -3.25 -6.06 20.06
C PRO A 325 -1.79 -6.45 20.34
N ALA A 326 -1.26 -7.46 19.64
CA ALA A 326 0.11 -7.91 19.82
C ALA A 326 1.13 -6.92 19.26
N LEU A 327 0.85 -6.35 18.07
CA LEU A 327 1.72 -5.33 17.48
C LEU A 327 1.81 -4.09 18.38
N SER A 328 0.70 -3.64 18.92
CA SER A 328 0.65 -2.48 19.83
C SER A 328 1.49 -2.69 21.08
N GLN A 329 1.46 -3.89 21.67
CA GLN A 329 2.32 -4.24 22.81
C GLN A 329 3.80 -4.18 22.45
N THR A 330 4.19 -4.63 21.25
CA THR A 330 5.57 -4.53 20.78
C THR A 330 5.97 -3.07 20.54
N LEU A 331 5.12 -2.28 19.89
CA LEU A 331 5.37 -0.85 19.65
C LEU A 331 5.56 -0.07 20.95
N MET A 332 4.68 -0.28 21.94
CA MET A 332 4.78 0.37 23.25
C MET A 332 6.06 -0.03 23.99
N ARG A 333 6.49 -1.31 23.91
CA ARG A 333 7.77 -1.75 24.50
C ARG A 333 8.99 -1.10 23.84
N CYS A 334 8.89 -0.77 22.56
CA CYS A 334 9.91 -0.01 21.83
C CYS A 334 9.83 1.51 22.07
N GLY A 335 8.91 1.98 22.93
CA GLY A 335 8.79 3.40 23.30
C GLY A 335 7.92 4.25 22.38
N PHE A 336 7.17 3.63 21.45
CA PHE A 336 6.23 4.35 20.59
C PHE A 336 4.89 4.60 21.28
N GLN A 337 4.23 5.71 20.92
CA GLN A 337 2.92 6.08 21.46
C GLN A 337 1.79 5.45 20.63
N VAL A 338 1.06 4.52 21.23
CA VAL A 338 -0.14 3.93 20.64
C VAL A 338 -1.38 4.55 21.29
N ASN A 339 -2.17 5.27 20.49
CA ASN A 339 -3.37 6.00 20.92
C ASN A 339 -4.66 5.20 20.76
N GLY A 340 -4.65 4.14 19.94
CA GLY A 340 -5.81 3.29 19.75
C GLY A 340 -5.47 1.96 19.10
N ILE A 341 -6.32 0.97 19.35
CA ILE A 341 -6.21 -0.39 18.83
C ILE A 341 -7.60 -0.80 18.35
N ILE A 342 -7.73 -1.17 17.07
CA ILE A 342 -8.99 -1.67 16.50
C ILE A 342 -8.77 -3.10 15.99
N SER A 343 -9.46 -4.06 16.61
CA SER A 343 -9.34 -5.49 16.33
C SER A 343 -10.58 -6.25 16.81
N PRO A 344 -10.97 -7.35 16.14
CA PRO A 344 -10.45 -7.83 14.86
C PRO A 344 -10.95 -6.97 13.69
N VAL A 345 -10.45 -7.24 12.48
CA VAL A 345 -11.06 -6.78 11.22
C VAL A 345 -11.47 -8.01 10.43
N LYS A 346 -12.77 -8.17 10.22
CA LYS A 346 -13.39 -9.35 9.58
C LYS A 346 -13.58 -9.15 8.07
N GLY A 347 -12.50 -8.78 7.39
CA GLY A 347 -12.47 -8.56 5.95
C GLY A 347 -13.23 -7.31 5.50
N VAL A 348 -13.54 -7.24 4.20
CA VAL A 348 -14.05 -6.02 3.55
C VAL A 348 -15.42 -5.60 4.08
N ASN A 349 -16.27 -6.56 4.46
CA ASN A 349 -17.60 -6.28 5.01
C ASN A 349 -17.56 -5.55 6.38
N ASP A 350 -16.40 -5.54 7.04
CA ASP A 350 -16.23 -4.96 8.36
C ASP A 350 -15.71 -3.51 8.33
N VAL A 351 -15.41 -2.99 7.13
CA VAL A 351 -14.81 -1.66 6.92
C VAL A 351 -15.66 -0.55 7.56
N ASP A 352 -16.98 -0.60 7.43
CA ASP A 352 -17.86 0.45 7.96
C ASP A 352 -17.86 0.50 9.48
N ARG A 353 -17.86 -0.66 10.15
CA ARG A 353 -17.73 -0.74 11.62
C ARG A 353 -16.38 -0.15 12.05
N VAL A 354 -15.30 -0.60 11.43
CA VAL A 354 -13.94 -0.13 11.74
C VAL A 354 -13.85 1.39 11.58
N MET A 355 -14.36 1.95 10.47
CA MET A 355 -14.39 3.41 10.28
C MET A 355 -15.23 4.14 11.33
N GLY A 356 -16.30 3.51 11.85
CA GLY A 356 -17.04 3.99 13.01
C GLY A 356 -16.16 4.17 14.26
N GLU A 357 -15.34 3.18 14.56
CA GLU A 357 -14.42 3.19 15.71
C GLU A 357 -13.23 4.15 15.52
N VAL A 358 -12.68 4.21 14.31
CA VAL A 358 -11.55 5.12 13.97
C VAL A 358 -11.89 6.58 14.33
N ARG A 359 -13.13 7.02 14.09
CA ARG A 359 -13.57 8.42 14.37
C ARG A 359 -13.46 8.82 15.84
N GLY A 360 -13.44 7.85 16.75
CA GLY A 360 -13.31 8.08 18.19
C GLY A 360 -11.87 8.16 18.70
N VAL A 361 -10.87 8.00 17.84
CA VAL A 361 -9.45 7.93 18.25
C VAL A 361 -8.71 9.19 17.78
N ASP A 362 -7.95 9.82 18.67
CA ASP A 362 -7.03 10.90 18.30
C ASP A 362 -5.65 10.34 17.88
N PHE A 363 -5.39 10.36 16.57
CA PHE A 363 -4.16 9.88 15.96
C PHE A 363 -3.71 10.79 14.81
N ASN A 364 -2.48 10.61 14.35
CA ASN A 364 -1.97 11.23 13.11
C ASN A 364 -1.36 10.22 12.12
N LEU A 365 -1.05 9.01 12.58
CA LEU A 365 -0.60 7.90 11.74
C LEU A 365 -1.39 6.63 12.08
N ALA A 366 -2.01 6.01 11.08
CA ALA A 366 -2.61 4.69 11.20
C ALA A 366 -1.73 3.61 10.54
N LEU A 367 -1.49 2.50 11.24
CA LEU A 367 -0.88 1.28 10.71
C LEU A 367 -1.96 0.23 10.54
N VAL A 368 -2.21 -0.20 9.31
CA VAL A 368 -3.35 -1.07 8.99
C VAL A 368 -2.87 -2.41 8.42
N SER A 369 -3.12 -3.51 9.14
CA SER A 369 -2.78 -4.88 8.76
C SER A 369 -4.05 -5.75 8.71
N ALA A 370 -4.84 -5.59 7.65
CA ALA A 370 -6.19 -6.16 7.54
C ALA A 370 -6.49 -6.81 6.17
N GLY A 371 -5.48 -7.38 5.51
CA GLY A 371 -5.62 -7.96 4.17
C GLY A 371 -6.15 -6.93 3.17
N ILE A 372 -7.06 -7.35 2.29
CA ILE A 372 -7.64 -6.49 1.24
C ILE A 372 -8.39 -5.28 1.83
N ALA A 373 -8.99 -5.43 3.01
CA ALA A 373 -9.66 -4.33 3.70
C ALA A 373 -8.69 -3.20 4.08
N ALA A 374 -7.38 -3.47 4.19
CA ALA A 374 -6.38 -2.45 4.54
C ALA A 374 -6.32 -1.34 3.50
N VAL A 375 -6.40 -1.66 2.20
CA VAL A 375 -6.39 -0.68 1.11
C VAL A 375 -7.57 0.28 1.23
N ILE A 376 -8.76 -0.27 1.48
CA ILE A 376 -10.00 0.49 1.62
C ILE A 376 -9.94 1.35 2.88
N LEU A 377 -9.53 0.78 4.01
CA LEU A 377 -9.41 1.48 5.29
C LEU A 377 -8.41 2.63 5.23
N CYS A 378 -7.20 2.42 4.71
CA CYS A 378 -6.19 3.47 4.59
C CYS A 378 -6.70 4.65 3.77
N THR A 379 -7.34 4.35 2.64
CA THR A 379 -7.89 5.37 1.75
C THR A 379 -9.01 6.15 2.42
N ARG A 380 -9.93 5.47 3.10
CA ARG A 380 -11.03 6.12 3.83
C ARG A 380 -10.54 6.94 5.01
N ILE A 381 -9.58 6.44 5.78
CA ILE A 381 -8.94 7.18 6.88
C ILE A 381 -8.35 8.50 6.37
N ALA A 382 -7.61 8.46 5.27
CA ALA A 382 -7.06 9.68 4.69
C ALA A 382 -8.17 10.62 4.22
N ARG A 383 -9.08 10.12 3.37
CA ARG A 383 -10.09 10.97 2.70
C ARG A 383 -11.16 11.52 3.65
N GLU A 384 -11.60 10.74 4.62
CA GLU A 384 -12.69 11.14 5.53
C GLU A 384 -12.18 11.91 6.75
N LEU A 385 -10.95 11.67 7.19
CA LEU A 385 -10.42 12.22 8.45
C LEU A 385 -9.20 13.12 8.29
N GLY A 386 -8.66 13.26 7.08
CA GLY A 386 -7.47 14.06 6.81
C GLY A 386 -6.20 13.51 7.45
N LYS A 387 -6.14 12.19 7.71
CA LYS A 387 -5.02 11.55 8.42
C LYS A 387 -4.07 10.82 7.48
N THR A 388 -2.88 10.48 7.99
CA THR A 388 -1.96 9.60 7.27
C THR A 388 -2.20 8.14 7.67
N ALA A 389 -2.27 7.26 6.68
CA ALA A 389 -2.46 5.83 6.86
C ALA A 389 -1.52 5.00 5.96
N LEU A 390 -0.93 3.96 6.54
CA LEU A 390 -0.04 3.02 5.86
C LEU A 390 -0.62 1.62 5.94
N ASP A 391 -0.81 1.01 4.76
CA ASP A 391 -1.02 -0.42 4.67
C ASP A 391 0.25 -1.15 5.10
N PHE A 392 0.20 -1.73 6.30
CA PHE A 392 1.33 -2.30 6.99
C PHE A 392 1.47 -3.82 6.74
N GLY A 393 0.41 -4.46 6.24
CA GLY A 393 0.41 -5.86 5.81
C GLY A 393 1.02 -6.84 6.82
N HIS A 394 1.70 -7.87 6.31
CA HIS A 394 2.35 -8.93 7.09
C HIS A 394 3.64 -8.49 7.79
N MET A 395 4.09 -7.25 7.63
CA MET A 395 5.19 -6.75 8.46
C MET A 395 4.80 -6.77 9.95
N ALA A 396 3.54 -6.55 10.27
CA ALA A 396 3.02 -6.66 11.62
C ALA A 396 3.30 -8.04 12.24
N ASP A 397 3.02 -9.12 11.51
CA ASP A 397 3.32 -10.49 11.96
C ASP A 397 4.83 -10.67 12.24
N GLY A 398 5.67 -10.17 11.33
CA GLY A 398 7.12 -10.27 11.46
C GLY A 398 7.67 -9.52 12.68
N ILE A 399 7.16 -8.31 12.97
CA ILE A 399 7.54 -7.55 14.17
C ILE A 399 7.08 -8.28 15.44
N VAL A 400 5.84 -8.77 15.47
CA VAL A 400 5.30 -9.52 16.63
C VAL A 400 6.13 -10.78 16.92
N ARG A 401 6.59 -11.48 15.88
CA ARG A 401 7.42 -12.68 16.00
C ARG A 401 8.92 -12.38 16.21
N GLY A 402 9.32 -11.10 16.25
CA GLY A 402 10.71 -10.69 16.41
C GLY A 402 11.59 -10.88 15.18
N LYS A 403 11.00 -11.14 13.99
CA LYS A 403 11.73 -11.23 12.71
C LYS A 403 12.25 -9.86 12.26
N TYR A 404 11.50 -8.79 12.55
CA TYR A 404 11.89 -7.42 12.23
C TYR A 404 12.03 -6.63 13.53
N ILE A 405 13.22 -6.05 13.76
CA ILE A 405 13.53 -5.25 14.94
C ILE A 405 13.18 -3.79 14.64
N LEU A 406 12.50 -3.14 15.59
CA LEU A 406 12.16 -1.71 15.54
C LEU A 406 13.14 -0.89 16.36
#